data_AF-A0A920QDT3-F1
#
_entry.id   AF-A0A920QDT3-F1
#
_cell.length_a   1.000
_cell.length_b   1.000
_cell.length_c   1.000
_cell.angle_alpha   90.00
_cell.angle_beta   90.00
_cell.angle_gamma   90.00
#
_symmetry.space_group_name_H-M   'P 1'
#
loop_
_entity.id
_entity.type
_entity.pdbx_description
1 polymer ?
#
loop_
_entity_poly.entity_id
_entity_poly.type
_entity_poly.pdbx_seq_one_letter_code
_entity_poly.pdbx_strand_id
1 'polypeptide(L)'
;MGWFLREQQETQALAWPGWKCIGIPHTDSHSGYPKSGEKNMLKLCGAELREVPAVPYRDENNYVKVSGRIADELSKTEPNGAIWANQFDNVANRKGHYETTGPEIFEQTDGKVDGFICAVGTGGTLAGTGLYLKERNPEVLLGLLILLGLRFTHFIQLVSCQVGGIQSRKALDRDDHSKP
;
A
#
# COMPACT_ATOMS: atom_id res chain seq x y z
N MET A 1 -26.14 11.24 -0.50
CA MET A 1 -25.03 10.74 -1.35
C MET A 1 -23.73 11.36 -0.85
N GLY A 2 -22.85 10.56 -0.23
CA GLY A 2 -21.57 11.00 0.35
C GLY A 2 -20.40 10.87 -0.62
N TRP A 3 -19.28 11.52 -0.28
CA TRP A 3 -18.06 11.53 -1.12
C TRP A 3 -16.91 10.75 -0.48
N PHE A 4 -16.11 10.10 -1.32
CA PHE A 4 -14.97 9.31 -0.90
C PHE A 4 -13.76 9.70 -1.76
N LEU A 5 -12.67 10.15 -1.14
CA LEU A 5 -11.47 10.61 -1.85
C LEU A 5 -10.34 9.58 -1.81
N ARG A 6 -9.70 9.35 -2.97
CA ARG A 6 -8.63 8.37 -3.18
C ARG A 6 -7.37 8.96 -3.84
N GLU A 7 -6.24 8.40 -3.43
CA GLU A 7 -4.93 8.53 -4.06
C GLU A 7 -4.62 7.25 -4.86
N GLN A 8 -3.86 7.36 -5.96
CA GLN A 8 -3.76 6.32 -7.00
C GLN A 8 -3.28 4.91 -6.61
N GLN A 9 -3.66 3.97 -7.51
CA GLN A 9 -3.09 2.66 -7.91
C GLN A 9 -3.75 1.34 -7.52
N GLU A 10 -4.90 1.31 -6.84
CA GLU A 10 -5.61 0.03 -6.64
C GLU A 10 -7.10 0.10 -7.03
N THR A 11 -7.50 -0.80 -7.94
CA THR A 11 -8.85 -0.95 -8.52
C THR A 11 -9.84 -1.65 -7.59
N GLN A 12 -9.42 -2.08 -6.38
CA GLN A 12 -10.18 -3.06 -5.60
C GLN A 12 -11.35 -2.49 -4.78
N ALA A 13 -11.52 -1.18 -4.69
CA ALA A 13 -12.60 -0.58 -3.89
C ALA A 13 -13.44 0.43 -4.69
N LEU A 14 -13.81 0.02 -5.90
CA LEU A 14 -14.71 0.78 -6.76
C LEU A 14 -16.16 0.62 -6.30
N ALA A 15 -16.76 1.77 -5.95
CA ALA A 15 -18.17 2.02 -5.70
C ALA A 15 -18.82 1.19 -4.58
N TRP A 16 -18.59 1.59 -3.32
CA TRP A 16 -19.60 1.34 -2.30
C TRP A 16 -20.94 1.92 -2.78
N PRO A 17 -22.01 1.12 -2.84
CA PRO A 17 -23.30 1.61 -3.33
C PRO A 17 -23.70 2.92 -2.63
N GLY A 18 -23.96 3.96 -3.42
CA GLY A 18 -24.39 5.27 -2.91
C GLY A 18 -23.27 6.27 -2.58
N TRP A 19 -22.00 5.96 -2.84
CA TRP A 19 -20.87 6.88 -2.68
C TRP A 19 -20.30 7.36 -4.01
N LYS A 20 -19.94 8.65 -4.08
CA LYS A 20 -19.16 9.20 -5.20
C LYS A 20 -17.67 9.11 -4.88
N CYS A 21 -16.86 8.74 -5.87
CA CYS A 21 -15.41 8.58 -5.71
C CYS A 21 -14.66 9.67 -6.47
N ILE A 22 -13.69 10.33 -5.83
CA ILE A 22 -12.76 11.25 -6.48
C ILE A 22 -11.35 10.67 -6.43
N GLY A 23 -10.72 10.48 -7.58
CA GLY A 23 -9.33 10.07 -7.71
C GLY A 23 -8.42 11.26 -8.07
N ILE A 24 -7.25 11.34 -7.45
CA ILE A 24 -6.26 12.41 -7.72
C ILE A 24 -5.01 11.82 -8.38
N PRO A 25 -5.03 11.61 -9.72
CA PRO A 25 -3.88 11.14 -10.46
C PRO A 25 -2.90 12.26 -10.83
N HIS A 26 -1.66 11.88 -11.14
CA HIS A 26 -0.72 12.81 -11.73
C HIS A 26 -1.08 13.19 -13.18
N THR A 27 -0.88 14.46 -13.55
CA THR A 27 -0.99 14.96 -14.94
C THR A 27 0.15 14.41 -15.78
N ASP A 28 1.35 14.43 -15.20
CA ASP A 28 2.59 14.25 -15.94
C ASP A 28 3.18 12.89 -15.63
N SER A 29 3.21 12.11 -16.67
CA SER A 29 4.00 10.92 -16.69
C SER A 29 4.94 11.06 -17.85
N HIS A 30 6.18 11.42 -17.55
CA HIS A 30 7.26 11.46 -18.53
C HIS A 30 7.54 10.07 -19.14
N SER A 31 6.76 9.04 -18.78
CA SER A 31 6.69 7.71 -19.41
C SER A 31 5.27 7.20 -19.73
N GLY A 32 4.22 8.04 -19.72
CA GLY A 32 2.84 7.57 -20.00
C GLY A 32 2.18 6.71 -18.90
N TYR A 33 2.39 7.03 -17.62
CA TYR A 33 1.70 6.49 -16.44
C TYR A 33 1.18 7.53 -15.40
N PRO A 34 -0.15 7.66 -15.22
CA PRO A 34 -1.11 6.57 -15.34
C PRO A 34 -1.42 6.34 -16.81
N LYS A 35 -1.25 5.10 -17.29
CA LYS A 35 -1.56 4.76 -18.68
C LYS A 35 -2.95 5.31 -18.92
N SER A 36 -3.20 5.95 -20.04
CA SER A 36 -4.56 6.40 -20.41
C SER A 36 -5.62 5.34 -20.05
N GLY A 37 -5.27 4.05 -20.20
CA GLY A 37 -6.01 2.89 -19.67
C GLY A 37 -6.41 2.96 -18.19
N GLU A 38 -5.52 3.23 -17.24
CA GLU A 38 -5.86 3.32 -15.81
C GLU A 38 -6.82 4.48 -15.51
N LYS A 39 -6.56 5.66 -16.06
CA LYS A 39 -7.49 6.82 -15.91
C LYS A 39 -8.85 6.48 -16.51
N ASN A 40 -8.86 5.82 -17.67
CA ASN A 40 -10.09 5.39 -18.34
C ASN A 40 -10.85 4.35 -17.52
N MET A 41 -10.17 3.38 -16.92
CA MET A 41 -10.81 2.39 -16.04
C MET A 41 -11.45 3.06 -14.83
N LEU A 42 -10.77 4.01 -14.18
CA LEU A 42 -11.35 4.74 -13.05
C LEU A 42 -12.60 5.55 -13.47
N LYS A 43 -12.54 6.23 -14.61
CA LYS A 43 -13.69 6.96 -15.16
C LYS A 43 -14.85 6.03 -15.51
N LEU A 44 -14.57 4.88 -16.15
CA LEU A 44 -15.58 3.87 -16.49
C LEU A 44 -16.27 3.31 -15.24
N CYS A 45 -15.55 3.20 -14.12
CA CYS A 45 -16.09 2.78 -12.84
C CYS A 45 -16.77 3.92 -12.06
N GLY A 46 -16.99 5.07 -12.68
CA GLY A 46 -17.76 6.19 -12.11
C GLY A 46 -16.97 7.12 -11.20
N ALA A 47 -15.62 7.04 -11.20
CA ALA A 47 -14.81 7.98 -10.44
C ALA A 47 -14.62 9.31 -11.19
N GLU A 48 -14.78 10.42 -10.48
CA GLU A 48 -14.33 11.74 -10.93
C GLU A 48 -12.81 11.82 -10.77
N LEU A 49 -12.09 12.31 -11.78
CA LEU A 49 -10.64 12.46 -11.70
C LEU A 49 -10.25 13.94 -11.64
N ARG A 50 -9.47 14.31 -10.62
CA ARG A 50 -8.88 15.64 -10.46
C ARG A 50 -7.37 15.54 -10.60
N GLU A 51 -6.86 15.84 -11.78
CA GLU A 51 -5.45 15.65 -12.08
C GLU A 51 -4.58 16.76 -11.47
N VAL A 52 -3.42 16.39 -10.92
CA VAL A 52 -2.44 17.32 -10.34
C VAL A 52 -1.02 17.07 -10.86
N PRO A 53 -0.13 18.08 -10.96
CA PRO A 53 1.25 17.86 -11.37
C PRO A 53 1.99 16.81 -10.54
N ALA A 54 2.95 16.13 -11.16
CA ALA A 54 3.85 15.22 -10.47
C ALA A 54 4.91 15.99 -9.69
N VAL A 55 4.75 16.06 -8.37
CA VAL A 55 5.69 16.72 -7.45
C VAL A 55 6.09 15.78 -6.30
N PRO A 56 7.32 15.88 -5.77
CA PRO A 56 7.77 15.03 -4.67
C PRO A 56 6.94 15.25 -3.41
N TYR A 57 6.90 14.26 -2.52
CA TYR A 57 6.11 14.32 -1.27
C TYR A 57 6.43 15.53 -0.36
N ARG A 58 7.66 16.05 -0.43
CA ARG A 58 8.05 17.27 0.31
C ARG A 58 7.23 18.49 -0.12
N ASP A 59 6.77 18.54 -1.36
CA ASP A 59 5.91 19.59 -1.87
C ASP A 59 4.50 19.50 -1.27
N GLU A 60 3.87 20.64 -0.99
CA GLU A 60 2.48 20.70 -0.49
C GLU A 60 1.46 20.37 -1.57
N ASN A 61 1.85 20.48 -2.85
CA ASN A 61 1.02 20.13 -4.00
C ASN A 61 1.14 18.66 -4.39
N ASN A 62 1.81 17.84 -3.57
CA ASN A 62 1.82 16.40 -3.77
C ASN A 62 0.40 15.85 -3.68
N TYR A 63 0.06 14.94 -4.60
CA TYR A 63 -1.26 14.34 -4.73
C TYR A 63 -1.83 13.79 -3.43
N VAL A 64 -0.97 13.25 -2.53
CA VAL A 64 -1.40 12.75 -1.23
C VAL A 64 -1.99 13.87 -0.38
N LYS A 65 -1.21 14.93 -0.19
CA LYS A 65 -1.61 16.09 0.63
C LYS A 65 -2.79 16.85 0.01
N VAL A 66 -2.80 16.98 -1.32
CA VAL A 66 -3.91 17.60 -2.05
C VAL A 66 -5.20 16.82 -1.82
N SER A 67 -5.14 15.49 -1.81
CA SER A 67 -6.33 14.66 -1.58
C SER A 67 -6.87 14.81 -0.16
N GLY A 68 -6.00 14.87 0.86
CA GLY A 68 -6.41 15.17 2.22
C GLY A 68 -7.14 16.52 2.33
N ARG A 69 -6.57 17.59 1.74
CA ARG A 69 -7.21 18.92 1.76
C ARG A 69 -8.56 18.94 1.06
N ILE A 70 -8.68 18.31 -0.10
CA ILE A 70 -9.96 18.25 -0.83
C ILE A 70 -11.00 17.46 -0.04
N ALA A 71 -10.61 16.38 0.63
CA ALA A 71 -11.53 15.64 1.49
C ALA A 71 -12.02 16.50 2.67
N ASP A 72 -11.11 17.26 3.31
CA ASP A 72 -11.47 18.19 4.38
C ASP A 72 -12.40 19.31 3.89
N GLU A 73 -12.16 19.87 2.71
CA GLU A 73 -13.03 20.88 2.09
C GLU A 73 -14.41 20.31 1.78
N LEU A 74 -14.47 19.15 1.12
CA LEU A 74 -15.74 18.50 0.78
C LEU A 74 -16.51 18.05 2.01
N SER A 75 -15.83 17.61 3.08
CA SER A 75 -16.51 17.21 4.31
C SER A 75 -17.29 18.36 4.96
N LYS A 76 -16.88 19.61 4.72
CA LYS A 76 -17.55 20.81 5.22
C LYS A 76 -18.74 21.23 4.34
N THR A 77 -18.68 20.97 3.03
CA THR A 77 -19.71 21.42 2.08
C THR A 77 -20.73 20.34 1.75
N GLU A 78 -20.36 19.07 1.83
CA GLU A 78 -21.20 17.96 1.41
C GLU A 78 -22.07 17.45 2.57
N PRO A 79 -23.41 17.44 2.42
CA PRO A 79 -24.32 17.13 3.52
C PRO A 79 -24.21 15.69 4.03
N ASN A 80 -23.57 14.81 3.26
CA ASN A 80 -23.35 13.41 3.62
C ASN A 80 -21.88 13.13 3.98
N GLY A 81 -21.08 14.18 4.11
CA GLY A 81 -19.65 14.12 4.41
C GLY A 81 -18.78 13.69 3.24
N ALA A 82 -17.48 13.83 3.47
CA ALA A 82 -16.43 13.31 2.61
C ALA A 82 -15.37 12.63 3.46
N ILE A 83 -14.89 11.45 3.03
CA ILE A 83 -13.87 10.68 3.74
C ILE A 83 -12.61 10.59 2.90
N TRP A 84 -11.47 10.85 3.52
CA TRP A 84 -10.17 10.59 2.92
C TRP A 84 -9.74 9.14 3.18
N ALA A 85 -9.44 8.38 2.12
CA ALA A 85 -9.00 7.00 2.25
C ALA A 85 -7.69 6.87 3.06
N ASN A 86 -6.78 7.82 2.88
CA ASN A 86 -5.47 7.92 3.54
C ASN A 86 -4.72 6.57 3.61
N GLN A 87 -4.54 5.90 2.47
CA GLN A 87 -4.08 4.51 2.42
C GLN A 87 -2.71 4.24 3.07
N PHE A 88 -1.88 5.27 3.20
CA PHE A 88 -0.54 5.19 3.79
C PHE A 88 -0.60 5.12 5.33
N ASP A 89 -1.44 5.94 5.96
CA ASP A 89 -1.50 6.03 7.43
C ASP A 89 -2.76 5.37 8.04
N ASN A 90 -3.74 5.02 7.21
CA ASN A 90 -4.98 4.41 7.69
C ASN A 90 -4.76 2.96 8.11
N VAL A 91 -4.87 2.71 9.42
CA VAL A 91 -4.71 1.37 10.04
C VAL A 91 -5.68 0.34 9.46
N ALA A 92 -6.83 0.77 8.90
CA ALA A 92 -7.76 -0.13 8.22
C ALA A 92 -7.10 -0.92 7.07
N ASN A 93 -6.10 -0.33 6.40
CA ASN A 93 -5.33 -1.02 5.35
C ASN A 93 -4.63 -2.27 5.91
N ARG A 94 -3.76 -2.08 6.91
CA ARG A 94 -3.07 -3.19 7.59
C ARG A 94 -4.05 -4.19 8.20
N LYS A 95 -5.12 -3.70 8.81
CA LYS A 95 -6.14 -4.52 9.46
C LYS A 95 -6.85 -5.44 8.46
N GLY A 96 -7.16 -4.94 7.26
CA GLY A 96 -7.75 -5.75 6.19
C GLY A 96 -6.92 -6.99 5.89
N HIS A 97 -5.61 -6.83 5.65
CA HIS A 97 -4.72 -7.96 5.40
C HIS A 97 -4.55 -8.91 6.58
N TYR A 98 -4.63 -8.41 7.82
CA TYR A 98 -4.61 -9.27 9.02
C TYR A 98 -5.89 -10.12 9.13
N GLU A 99 -7.05 -9.55 8.81
CA GLU A 99 -8.35 -10.22 8.92
C GLU A 99 -8.69 -11.12 7.73
N THR A 100 -8.05 -10.91 6.57
CA THR A 100 -8.33 -11.68 5.34
C THR A 100 -7.09 -12.38 4.79
N THR A 101 -6.14 -11.62 4.22
CA THR A 101 -5.00 -12.17 3.48
C THR A 101 -4.13 -13.12 4.33
N GLY A 102 -3.90 -12.78 5.61
CA GLY A 102 -3.20 -13.64 6.56
C GLY A 102 -3.88 -15.00 6.76
N PRO A 103 -5.15 -15.02 7.22
CA PRO A 103 -5.95 -16.23 7.32
C PRO A 103 -6.00 -17.05 6.04
N GLU A 104 -6.25 -16.40 4.89
CA GLU A 104 -6.33 -17.07 3.60
C GLU A 104 -5.05 -17.82 3.27
N ILE A 105 -3.88 -17.18 3.43
CA ILE A 105 -2.58 -17.84 3.19
C ILE A 105 -2.37 -19.00 4.16
N PHE A 106 -2.68 -18.82 5.44
CA PHE A 106 -2.47 -19.85 6.45
C PHE A 106 -3.37 -21.08 6.19
N GLU A 107 -4.64 -20.86 5.86
CA GLU A 107 -5.59 -21.92 5.51
C GLU A 107 -5.19 -22.62 4.20
N GLN A 108 -4.84 -21.87 3.15
CA GLN A 108 -4.45 -22.42 1.85
C GLN A 108 -3.14 -23.21 1.89
N THR A 109 -2.31 -23.01 2.92
CA THR A 109 -1.05 -23.73 3.14
C THR A 109 -1.16 -24.84 4.19
N ASP A 110 -2.37 -25.14 4.67
CA ASP A 110 -2.62 -26.06 5.79
C ASP A 110 -1.76 -25.74 7.03
N GLY A 111 -1.47 -24.46 7.27
CA GLY A 111 -0.62 -23.99 8.36
C GLY A 111 0.87 -24.26 8.19
N LYS A 112 1.34 -24.68 7.01
CA LYS A 112 2.74 -25.05 6.72
C LYS A 112 3.55 -23.93 6.07
N VAL A 113 3.13 -22.68 6.21
CA VAL A 113 3.88 -21.53 5.70
C VAL A 113 5.13 -21.30 6.54
N ASP A 114 6.31 -21.31 5.91
CA ASP A 114 7.60 -21.03 6.55
C ASP A 114 8.08 -19.59 6.32
N GLY A 115 7.58 -18.92 5.29
CA GLY A 115 7.96 -17.56 4.98
C GLY A 115 6.99 -16.84 4.05
N PHE A 116 6.99 -15.51 4.14
CA PHE A 116 6.17 -14.61 3.33
C PHE A 116 7.01 -13.43 2.85
N ILE A 117 6.94 -13.11 1.55
CA ILE A 117 7.66 -12.00 0.94
C ILE A 117 6.74 -11.18 0.05
N CYS A 118 6.83 -9.85 0.12
CA CYS A 118 6.15 -8.97 -0.82
C CYS A 118 6.95 -7.69 -1.09
N ALA A 119 6.60 -6.99 -2.16
CA ALA A 119 7.01 -5.61 -2.35
C ALA A 119 6.19 -4.68 -1.42
N VAL A 120 6.72 -3.49 -1.12
CA VAL A 120 6.04 -2.52 -0.24
C VAL A 120 5.81 -1.20 -0.98
N GLY A 121 4.53 -0.82 -1.06
CA GLY A 121 4.06 0.55 -1.30
C GLY A 121 3.68 1.20 0.03
N THR A 122 2.41 1.04 0.44
CA THR A 122 1.89 1.51 1.74
C THR A 122 2.43 0.71 2.93
N GLY A 123 2.81 -0.56 2.71
CA GLY A 123 3.26 -1.48 3.75
C GLY A 123 2.15 -2.25 4.46
N GLY A 124 0.88 -1.97 4.14
CA GLY A 124 -0.27 -2.64 4.74
C GLY A 124 -0.26 -4.16 4.56
N THR A 125 0.11 -4.65 3.37
CA THR A 125 0.17 -6.08 3.07
C THR A 125 1.24 -6.80 3.89
N LEU A 126 2.49 -6.32 3.88
CA LEU A 126 3.58 -6.96 4.65
C LEU A 126 3.27 -6.96 6.14
N ALA A 127 2.80 -5.82 6.67
CA ALA A 127 2.53 -5.67 8.09
C ALA A 127 1.30 -6.48 8.52
N GLY A 128 0.20 -6.46 7.76
CA GLY A 128 -1.05 -7.11 8.14
C GLY A 128 -0.96 -8.62 8.06
N THR A 129 -0.54 -9.13 6.90
CA THR A 129 -0.31 -10.57 6.69
C THR A 129 0.77 -11.08 7.64
N GLY A 130 1.88 -10.34 7.78
CA GLY A 130 2.98 -10.73 8.65
C GLY A 130 2.61 -10.82 10.13
N LEU A 131 1.79 -9.89 10.64
CA LEU A 131 1.28 -9.97 12.02
C LEU A 131 0.46 -11.24 12.25
N TYR A 132 -0.49 -11.54 11.35
CA TYR A 132 -1.32 -12.74 11.49
C TYR A 132 -0.48 -14.02 11.44
N LEU A 133 0.43 -14.15 10.47
CA LEU A 133 1.26 -15.34 10.32
C LEU A 133 2.18 -15.55 11.53
N LYS A 134 2.76 -14.47 12.09
CA LYS A 134 3.60 -14.54 13.30
C LYS A 134 2.82 -14.90 14.56
N GLU A 135 1.56 -14.50 14.67
CA GLU A 135 0.68 -14.93 15.77
C GLU A 135 0.35 -16.42 15.71
N ARG A 136 0.26 -17.00 14.51
CA ARG A 136 0.03 -18.45 14.32
C ARG A 136 1.30 -19.27 14.48
N ASN A 137 2.40 -18.82 13.90
CA ASN A 137 3.71 -19.45 13.98
C ASN A 137 4.81 -18.36 14.06
N PRO A 138 5.40 -18.15 15.26
CA PRO A 138 6.46 -17.15 15.45
C PRO A 138 7.71 -17.37 14.59
N GLU A 139 7.93 -18.58 14.06
CA GLU A 139 9.10 -18.94 13.25
C GLU A 139 9.01 -18.48 11.78
N VAL A 140 7.82 -18.06 11.31
CA VAL A 140 7.62 -17.62 9.92
C VAL A 140 8.55 -16.45 9.57
N LEU A 141 9.29 -16.57 8.47
CA LEU A 141 10.19 -15.51 8.00
C LEU A 141 9.44 -14.47 7.17
N LEU A 142 9.72 -13.18 7.42
CA LEU A 142 9.14 -12.08 6.63
C LEU A 142 10.21 -11.42 5.79
N GLY A 143 10.00 -11.42 4.47
CA GLY A 143 10.87 -10.82 3.47
C GLY A 143 10.30 -9.54 2.89
N LEU A 144 11.19 -8.57 2.64
CA LEU A 144 10.85 -7.31 1.97
C LEU A 144 11.62 -7.23 0.65
N LEU A 145 10.89 -7.17 -0.47
CA LEU A 145 11.47 -6.92 -1.78
C LEU A 145 11.57 -5.40 -2.05
N ILE A 146 12.79 -4.87 -2.04
CA ILE A 146 13.07 -3.48 -2.42
C ILE A 146 13.58 -3.43 -3.87
N LEU A 147 12.89 -2.64 -4.70
CA LEU A 147 13.40 -2.25 -6.03
C LEU A 147 14.48 -1.18 -5.88
N LEU A 148 15.59 -1.34 -6.60
CA LEU A 148 16.69 -0.38 -6.60
C LEU A 148 16.17 1.03 -6.95
N GLY A 149 16.42 2.00 -6.07
CA GLY A 149 15.98 3.39 -6.22
C GLY A 149 14.93 3.87 -5.20
N LEU A 150 14.31 2.95 -4.44
CA LEU A 150 13.43 3.33 -3.33
C LEU A 150 14.25 3.74 -2.09
N ARG A 151 13.85 4.81 -1.39
CA ARG A 151 14.51 5.30 -0.15
C ARG A 151 14.42 4.34 1.04
N PHE A 152 13.72 3.21 0.89
CA PHE A 152 13.63 2.14 1.90
C PHE A 152 14.97 1.44 2.17
N THR A 153 15.99 1.64 1.34
CA THR A 153 17.32 1.04 1.52
C THR A 153 18.00 1.44 2.83
N HIS A 154 17.66 2.59 3.43
CA HIS A 154 18.20 3.01 4.74
C HIS A 154 17.37 2.50 5.95
N PHE A 155 16.13 2.05 5.74
CA PHE A 155 15.19 1.73 6.82
C PHE A 155 15.29 0.27 7.30
N ILE A 156 15.73 -0.65 6.45
CA ILE A 156 15.86 -2.08 6.81
C ILE A 156 16.94 -2.35 7.86
N GLN A 157 17.92 -1.47 8.05
CA GLN A 157 18.90 -1.63 9.14
C GLN A 157 18.29 -1.40 10.54
N LEU A 158 17.10 -0.79 10.62
CA LEU A 158 16.39 -0.50 11.88
C LEU A 158 15.31 -1.52 12.24
N VAL A 159 14.62 -2.14 11.26
CA VAL A 159 13.48 -3.04 11.56
C VAL A 159 13.95 -4.43 12.05
N SER A 160 15.20 -4.83 11.78
CA SER A 160 15.83 -5.99 12.42
C SER A 160 15.89 -5.88 13.94
N CYS A 161 15.70 -4.69 14.51
CA CYS A 161 15.80 -4.42 15.95
C CYS A 161 14.46 -4.52 16.70
N GLN A 162 13.30 -4.46 16.02
CA GLN A 162 11.98 -4.47 16.71
C GLN A 162 11.10 -5.66 16.39
N VAL A 163 11.36 -6.39 15.30
CA VAL A 163 10.65 -7.63 14.98
C VAL A 163 11.72 -8.69 14.77
N GLY A 164 12.01 -9.47 15.80
CA GLY A 164 12.99 -10.56 15.72
C GLY A 164 12.68 -11.45 14.51
N GLY A 165 13.57 -11.45 13.51
CA GLY A 165 13.46 -12.34 12.34
C GLY A 165 13.68 -11.74 10.96
N ILE A 166 13.95 -10.43 10.79
CA ILE A 166 14.30 -9.89 9.47
C ILE A 166 15.77 -10.19 9.16
N GLN A 167 16.03 -11.24 8.38
CA GLN A 167 17.37 -11.55 7.89
C GLN A 167 17.73 -10.64 6.70
N SER A 168 18.74 -9.80 6.91
CA SER A 168 19.33 -8.99 5.84
C SER A 168 20.25 -9.83 4.94
N ARG A 169 20.45 -9.38 3.69
CA ARG A 169 21.19 -10.04 2.61
C ARG A 169 22.59 -10.58 2.99
N LYS A 170 23.22 -10.12 4.09
CA LYS A 170 24.46 -10.70 4.61
C LYS A 170 24.33 -12.15 5.12
N ALA A 171 23.11 -12.64 5.38
CA ALA A 171 22.88 -14.02 5.82
C ALA A 171 22.77 -15.03 4.66
N LEU A 172 22.48 -14.57 3.44
CA LEU A 172 22.30 -15.43 2.25
C LEU A 172 23.61 -15.71 1.50
N ASP A 173 24.70 -14.99 1.82
CA ASP A 173 26.04 -15.21 1.22
C ASP A 173 26.90 -16.20 2.03
N ARG A 174 26.33 -16.94 2.98
CA ARG A 174 27.03 -18.00 3.73
C ARG A 174 26.56 -19.39 3.30
N ASP A 175 26.69 -19.68 2.02
CA ASP A 175 26.87 -21.03 1.49
C ASP A 175 27.58 -20.91 0.12
N ASP A 176 28.68 -20.13 0.08
CA ASP A 176 29.70 -20.37 -0.92
C ASP A 176 30.49 -21.60 -0.46
N HIS A 177 30.18 -22.74 -1.07
CA HIS A 177 30.99 -23.94 -1.03
C HIS A 177 32.34 -23.67 -1.70
N SER A 178 33.17 -22.87 -1.05
CA SER A 178 34.60 -22.79 -1.30
C SER A 178 35.30 -23.55 -0.18
N LYS A 179 35.56 -24.84 -0.43
CA LYS A 179 36.79 -25.50 0.04
C LYS A 179 37.05 -26.79 -0.76
N PRO A 180 38.35 -27.13 -0.89
CA PRO A 180 39.01 -27.62 -2.10
C PRO A 180 38.76 -29.07 -2.48
#